data_AF-A0A6J3RUE2-F1
#
_entry.id   AF-A0A6J3RUE2-F1
#
_cell.length_a   1.000
_cell.length_b   1.000
_cell.length_c   1.000
_cell.angle_alpha   90.00
_cell.angle_beta   90.00
_cell.angle_gamma   90.00
#
_symmetry.space_group_name_H-M   'P 1'
#
loop_
_entity.id
_entity.type
_entity.pdbx_description
1 polymer ?
#
loop_
_entity_poly.entity_id
_entity_poly.type
_entity_poly.pdbx_seq_one_letter_code
_entity_poly.pdbx_strand_id
1 'polypeptide(L)'
;MLSPQQQPDMGLEDEQRMLTGSRDPKEKEEEEELVDPLTAAREQCGQLEKCVKAWERLELCDEHVSSRSLTEEDCAEEVFDFLHARDHCVAHKLFKAWNKCADSFTPAFIT
;
A
#
# COMPACT_ATOMS: atom_id res chain seq x y z
N MET A 1 -9.37 25.14 -26.95
CA MET A 1 -10.70 25.02 -26.35
C MET A 1 -11.49 24.02 -27.17
N LEU A 2 -11.63 22.79 -26.68
CA LEU A 2 -12.45 21.75 -27.31
C LEU A 2 -13.58 21.36 -26.34
N SER A 3 -14.74 21.05 -26.91
CA SER A 3 -16.08 21.04 -26.30
C SER A 3 -16.30 20.03 -25.15
N PRO A 4 -17.19 20.35 -24.17
CA PRO A 4 -17.54 19.48 -23.02
C PRO A 4 -18.43 18.24 -23.25
N GLN A 5 -18.56 17.64 -24.44
CA GLN A 5 -19.57 16.57 -24.67
C GLN A 5 -19.06 15.21 -25.15
N GLN A 6 -17.85 14.79 -24.77
CA GLN A 6 -17.45 13.39 -24.98
C GLN A 6 -16.84 12.79 -23.72
N GLN A 7 -17.67 12.56 -22.71
CA GLN A 7 -17.41 11.56 -21.69
C GLN A 7 -18.38 10.39 -21.93
N PRO A 8 -17.89 9.14 -22.10
CA PRO A 8 -18.76 7.98 -22.09
C PRO A 8 -19.33 7.78 -20.67
N ASP A 9 -20.65 7.87 -20.57
CA ASP A 9 -21.43 7.61 -19.38
C ASP A 9 -21.38 6.10 -19.06
N MET A 10 -20.48 5.72 -18.16
CA MET A 10 -20.46 4.38 -17.55
C MET A 10 -21.37 4.43 -16.33
N GLY A 11 -22.53 3.77 -16.44
CA GLY A 11 -23.66 3.89 -15.54
C GLY A 11 -23.37 3.52 -14.09
N LEU A 12 -23.82 4.39 -13.18
CA LEU A 12 -23.82 4.24 -11.73
C LEU A 12 -24.68 3.06 -11.21
N GLU A 13 -25.46 2.42 -12.07
CA GLU A 13 -26.41 1.37 -11.69
C GLU A 13 -25.74 -0.01 -11.51
N ASP A 14 -24.60 -0.25 -12.15
CA ASP A 14 -23.92 -1.55 -12.13
C ASP A 14 -23.09 -1.78 -10.84
N GLU A 15 -22.56 -0.71 -10.23
CA GLU A 15 -21.78 -0.79 -8.98
C GLU A 15 -22.68 -1.15 -7.78
N GLN A 16 -23.91 -0.62 -7.76
CA GLN A 16 -24.92 -0.88 -6.72
C GLN A 16 -25.34 -2.36 -6.65
N ARG A 17 -25.28 -3.07 -7.78
CA ARG A 17 -25.66 -4.48 -7.92
C ARG A 17 -24.63 -5.44 -7.34
N MET A 18 -23.36 -5.04 -7.27
CA MET A 18 -22.30 -5.84 -6.64
C MET A 18 -22.24 -5.66 -5.13
N LEU A 19 -22.74 -4.54 -4.61
CA LEU A 19 -22.73 -4.22 -3.17
C LEU A 19 -23.86 -4.92 -2.37
N THR A 20 -24.87 -5.48 -3.04
CA THR A 20 -26.05 -6.10 -2.40
C THR A 20 -26.15 -7.60 -2.67
N GLY A 21 -25.01 -8.30 -2.60
CA GLY A 21 -24.99 -9.76 -2.53
C GLY A 21 -25.63 -10.24 -1.22
N SER A 22 -26.85 -10.80 -1.31
CA SER A 22 -27.58 -11.41 -0.20
C SER A 22 -26.72 -12.48 0.50
N ARG A 23 -26.13 -12.15 1.65
CA ARG A 23 -25.32 -13.07 2.46
C ARG A 23 -26.24 -13.87 3.39
N ASP A 24 -26.34 -15.18 3.17
CA ASP A 24 -27.03 -16.11 4.06
C ASP A 24 -26.47 -16.03 5.50
N PRO A 25 -27.28 -16.03 6.58
CA PRO A 25 -26.80 -15.68 7.93
C PRO A 25 -25.93 -16.73 8.64
N LYS A 26 -25.60 -17.86 7.99
CA LYS A 26 -25.08 -19.06 8.69
C LYS A 26 -23.59 -19.39 8.50
N GLU A 27 -22.83 -18.62 7.72
CA GLU A 27 -21.36 -18.78 7.64
C GLU A 27 -20.68 -17.50 8.14
N LYS A 28 -20.54 -17.42 9.46
CA LYS A 28 -19.48 -16.63 10.10
C LYS A 28 -18.36 -17.59 10.42
N GLU A 29 -17.65 -18.05 9.39
CA GLU A 29 -16.27 -18.49 9.59
C GLU A 29 -15.51 -17.30 10.18
N GLU A 30 -14.78 -17.54 11.28
CA GLU A 30 -13.77 -16.61 11.78
C GLU A 30 -12.73 -16.43 10.66
N GLU A 31 -12.86 -15.34 9.89
CA GLU A 31 -11.85 -14.92 8.94
C GLU A 31 -10.62 -14.51 9.77
N GLU A 32 -9.66 -15.42 9.94
CA GLU A 32 -8.37 -15.10 10.55
C GLU A 32 -7.77 -13.91 9.78
N GLU A 33 -7.48 -12.81 10.49
CA GLU A 33 -6.88 -11.61 9.89
C GLU A 33 -5.47 -11.95 9.38
N LEU A 34 -5.37 -12.30 8.11
CA LEU A 34 -4.10 -12.59 7.45
C LEU A 34 -3.29 -11.28 7.32
N VAL A 35 -2.28 -11.12 8.17
CA VAL A 35 -1.37 -9.98 8.10
C VAL A 35 -0.37 -10.18 6.95
N ASP A 36 -0.36 -9.24 6.00
CA ASP A 36 0.62 -9.23 4.91
C ASP A 36 2.06 -9.09 5.48
N PRO A 37 2.95 -10.08 5.25
CA PRO A 37 4.34 -10.00 5.69
C PRO A 37 5.10 -8.77 5.17
N LEU A 38 4.69 -8.21 4.02
CA LEU A 38 5.25 -6.97 3.49
C LEU A 38 4.89 -5.76 4.35
N THR A 39 3.65 -5.65 4.79
CA THR A 39 3.19 -4.56 5.68
C THR A 39 3.91 -4.62 7.01
N ALA A 40 3.99 -5.81 7.64
CA ALA A 40 4.75 -6.01 8.87
C ALA A 40 6.24 -5.65 8.70
N ALA A 41 6.85 -6.01 7.56
CA ALA A 41 8.25 -5.66 7.29
C ALA A 41 8.45 -4.15 7.12
N ARG A 42 7.52 -3.46 6.44
CA ARG A 42 7.56 -2.01 6.25
C ARG A 42 7.43 -1.26 7.57
N GLU A 43 6.53 -1.67 8.46
CA GLU A 43 6.38 -1.07 9.79
C GLU A 43 7.65 -1.20 10.62
N GLN A 44 8.21 -2.41 10.69
CA GLN A 44 9.47 -2.64 11.42
C GLN A 44 10.65 -1.85 10.84
N CYS A 45 10.75 -1.76 9.52
CA CYS A 45 11.83 -1.02 8.85
C CYS A 45 11.62 0.51 8.92
N GLY A 46 10.39 0.99 9.07
CA GLY A 46 10.06 2.40 9.25
C GLY A 46 10.56 2.98 10.57
N GLN A 47 10.71 2.15 11.61
CA GLN A 47 11.20 2.56 12.94
C GLN A 47 12.72 2.75 13.00
N LEU A 48 13.47 2.45 11.93
CA LEU A 48 14.91 2.69 11.90
C LEU A 48 15.19 4.20 11.89
N GLU A 49 16.22 4.63 12.62
CA GLU A 49 16.58 6.05 12.76
C GLU A 49 16.69 6.79 11.41
N LYS A 50 17.31 6.16 10.40
CA LYS A 50 17.44 6.74 9.05
C LYS A 50 16.08 6.94 8.35
N CYS A 51 15.12 6.05 8.60
CA CYS A 51 13.78 6.10 8.02
C CYS A 51 12.93 7.13 8.76
N VAL A 52 13.04 7.18 10.10
CA VAL A 52 12.38 8.20 10.93
C VAL A 52 12.84 9.61 10.54
N LYS A 53 14.15 9.84 10.38
CA LYS A 53 14.66 11.15 9.94
C LYS A 53 14.21 11.53 8.53
N ALA A 54 14.13 10.57 7.61
CA ALA A 54 13.61 10.82 6.27
C ALA A 54 12.10 11.12 6.31
N TRP A 55 11.36 10.45 7.19
CA TRP A 55 9.95 10.70 7.44
C TRP A 55 9.69 12.10 8.02
N GLU A 56 10.47 12.51 9.02
CA GLU A 56 10.38 13.87 9.61
C GLU A 56 10.61 14.96 8.56
N ARG A 57 11.51 14.74 7.59
CA ARG A 57 11.71 15.67 6.46
C ARG A 57 10.54 15.70 5.51
N LEU A 58 9.97 14.53 5.21
CA LEU A 58 8.77 14.41 4.39
C LEU A 58 7.58 15.16 5.04
N GLU A 59 7.36 14.99 6.34
CA GLU A 59 6.32 15.71 7.07
C GLU A 59 6.55 17.23 7.03
N LEU A 60 7.80 17.68 7.20
CA LEU A 60 8.14 19.09 7.09
C LEU A 60 7.86 19.67 5.70
N CYS A 61 8.16 18.90 4.64
CA CYS A 61 7.83 19.30 3.27
C CYS A 61 6.30 19.35 3.06
N ASP A 62 5.56 18.37 3.58
CA ASP A 62 4.10 18.33 3.46
C ASP A 62 3.44 19.53 4.16
N GLU A 63 3.92 19.89 5.36
CA GLU A 63 3.52 21.13 6.04
C GLU A 63 3.85 22.38 5.21
N HIS A 64 5.02 22.41 4.57
CA HIS A 64 5.43 23.53 3.74
C HIS A 64 4.55 23.70 2.50
N VAL A 65 4.32 22.61 1.75
CA VAL A 65 3.50 22.60 0.53
C VAL A 65 2.04 22.88 0.86
N SER A 66 1.50 22.27 1.93
CA SER A 66 0.11 22.51 2.36
C SER A 66 -0.15 23.91 2.89
N SER A 67 0.87 24.59 3.43
CA SER A 67 0.75 25.99 3.88
C SER A 67 0.64 27.01 2.74
N ARG A 68 1.02 26.62 1.51
CA ARG A 68 1.05 27.51 0.34
C ARG A 68 -0.22 27.35 -0.49
N SER A 69 -0.86 28.46 -0.84
CA SER A 69 -2.09 28.45 -1.63
C SER A 69 -1.87 28.07 -3.10
N LEU A 70 -0.70 28.38 -3.66
CA LEU A 70 -0.28 28.06 -5.02
C LEU A 70 1.24 27.87 -5.01
N THR A 71 1.70 26.64 -5.26
CA THR A 71 3.12 26.30 -5.38
C THR A 71 3.30 25.23 -6.46
N GLU A 72 4.44 25.26 -7.16
CA GLU A 72 4.86 24.20 -8.09
C GLU A 72 5.80 23.19 -7.41
N GLU A 73 6.13 23.43 -6.14
CA GLU A 73 6.92 22.52 -5.29
C GLU A 73 6.11 21.27 -4.94
N ASP A 74 6.76 20.12 -5.01
CA ASP A 74 6.24 18.84 -4.53
C ASP A 74 7.28 18.16 -3.62
N CYS A 75 6.83 17.18 -2.84
CA CYS A 75 7.67 16.44 -1.88
C CYS A 75 8.17 15.12 -2.44
N ALA A 76 8.28 14.96 -3.77
CA ALA A 76 8.65 13.68 -4.37
C ALA A 76 10.07 13.25 -3.97
N GLU A 77 10.99 14.20 -3.81
CA GLU A 77 12.37 13.95 -3.36
C GLU A 77 12.38 13.30 -1.96
N GLU A 78 11.66 13.87 -0.99
CA GLU A 78 11.58 13.35 0.38
C GLU A 78 10.89 11.98 0.42
N VAL A 79 9.89 11.77 -0.42
CA VAL A 79 9.27 10.44 -0.59
C VAL A 79 10.29 9.42 -1.10
N PHE A 80 11.07 9.77 -2.13
CA PHE A 80 12.09 8.85 -2.66
C PHE A 80 13.19 8.56 -1.64
N ASP A 81 13.60 9.54 -0.85
CA ASP A 81 14.57 9.36 0.24
C ASP A 81 14.04 8.38 1.32
N PHE A 82 12.80 8.58 1.76
CA PHE A 82 12.16 7.68 2.72
C PHE A 82 12.02 6.26 2.17
N LEU A 83 11.54 6.12 0.94
CA LEU A 83 11.39 4.83 0.27
C LEU A 83 12.74 4.14 0.10
N HIS A 84 13.78 4.85 -0.33
CA HIS A 84 15.12 4.29 -0.47
C HIS A 84 15.66 3.76 0.87
N ALA A 85 15.52 4.55 1.94
CA ALA A 85 15.98 4.17 3.27
C ALA A 85 15.25 2.92 3.81
N ARG A 86 13.91 2.91 3.68
CA ARG A 86 13.04 1.83 4.17
C ARG A 86 13.20 0.56 3.36
N ASP A 87 13.15 0.66 2.04
CA ASP A 87 13.09 -0.50 1.17
C ASP A 87 14.44 -1.23 1.09
N HIS A 88 15.55 -0.53 1.34
CA HIS A 88 16.84 -1.17 1.60
C HIS A 88 16.77 -2.16 2.79
N CYS A 89 16.05 -1.82 3.87
CA CYS A 89 15.82 -2.74 4.99
C CYS A 89 14.80 -3.83 4.63
N VAL A 90 13.69 -3.45 3.98
CA VAL A 90 12.61 -4.40 3.64
C VAL A 90 13.12 -5.50 2.73
N ALA A 91 13.96 -5.19 1.74
CA ALA A 91 14.56 -6.20 0.86
C ALA A 91 15.28 -7.30 1.66
N HIS A 92 16.05 -6.94 2.70
CA HIS A 92 16.74 -7.93 3.53
C HIS A 92 15.82 -8.79 4.42
N LYS A 93 14.61 -8.31 4.73
CA LYS A 93 13.64 -9.01 5.60
C LYS A 93 12.61 -9.81 4.81
N LEU A 94 12.08 -9.23 3.73
CA LEU A 94 10.95 -9.77 2.99
C LEU A 94 11.29 -11.07 2.27
N PHE A 95 12.47 -11.17 1.64
CA PHE A 95 12.88 -12.39 0.95
C PHE A 95 13.06 -13.58 1.91
N LYS A 96 13.33 -13.33 3.20
CA LYS A 96 13.33 -14.38 4.22
C LYS A 96 11.93 -14.86 4.59
N ALA A 97 10.94 -13.97 4.55
CA ALA A 97 9.54 -14.32 4.78
C ALA A 97 8.94 -15.04 3.56
N TRP A 98 9.29 -14.61 2.34
CA TRP A 98 8.84 -15.22 1.09
C TRP A 98 9.37 -16.64 0.88
N ASN A 99 10.62 -16.93 1.26
CA ASN A 99 11.15 -18.30 1.17
C ASN A 99 10.31 -19.29 1.99
N LYS A 100 9.77 -18.88 3.15
CA LYS A 100 8.85 -19.74 3.93
C LYS A 100 7.56 -20.04 3.16
N CYS A 101 7.04 -19.05 2.43
CA CYS A 101 5.85 -19.20 1.59
C CYS A 101 6.11 -20.22 0.45
N ALA A 102 7.30 -20.16 -0.17
CA ALA A 102 7.72 -21.12 -1.20
C ALA A 102 7.90 -22.54 -0.63
N ASP A 103 8.44 -22.68 0.59
CA ASP A 103 8.62 -23.98 1.24
C ASP A 103 7.29 -24.64 1.61
N SER A 104 6.29 -23.86 2.04
CA SER A 104 4.91 -24.31 2.26
C SER A 104 4.16 -24.67 0.97
N PHE A 105 4.72 -24.36 -0.20
CA PHE A 105 4.19 -24.72 -1.52
C PHE A 105 5.04 -25.78 -2.22
N THR A 106 5.89 -26.53 -1.50
CA THR A 106 6.46 -27.76 -2.05
C THR A 106 5.32 -28.77 -2.24
N PRO A 107 4.97 -29.18 -3.47
CA PRO A 107 3.93 -30.17 -3.65
C PRO A 107 4.46 -31.47 -3.04
N ALA A 108 3.73 -32.02 -2.07
CA ALA A 108 3.92 -33.36 -1.53
C ALA A 108 3.71 -34.49 -2.57
N PHE A 109 3.90 -34.19 -3.86
CA PHE A 109 3.55 -35.02 -5.01
C PHE A 109 4.71 -35.24 -5.99
N ILE A 110 5.93 -34.78 -5.67
CA ILE A 110 7.13 -35.23 -6.35
C ILE A 110 7.75 -36.36 -5.51
N THR A 111 7.14 -37.54 -5.57
CA THR A 111 7.78 -38.83 -5.26
C THR A 111 7.22 -39.87 -6.22
#